data_AF-A0A6A5UXV6-F1
#
_entry.id   AF-A0A6A5UXV6-F1
#
_cell.length_a   1.000
_cell.length_b   1.000
_cell.length_c   1.000
_cell.angle_alpha   90.00
_cell.angle_beta   90.00
_cell.angle_gamma   90.00
#
_symmetry.space_group_name_H-M   'P 1'
#
loop_
_entity.id
_entity.type
_entity.pdbx_description
1 polymer ?
#
loop_
_entity_poly.entity_id
_entity_poly.type
_entity_poly.pdbx_seq_one_letter_code
_entity_poly.pdbx_strand_id
1 'polypeptide(L)'
;MKTVIGVQILTLVDNLSFYFAKCRPVRAAWEKVVEKQCVGEEVKFSFTIPVICVSLMGDLAVAIMPVFVIRKLNRSCVEKCLISFLMMMGLVAVATEVVKLIYANTFRYSSPDVMRTIVSLFFWSRLEESSLLLSACAPLLKAPIEGALHQLGLPAFHNIDRELDTFDSQRKSSGDSQDRNS
;
A
#
# COMPACT_ATOMS: atom_id res chain seq x y z
N MET A 1 -6.36 1.51 12.74
CA MET A 1 -5.95 2.55 11.76
C MET A 1 -4.70 3.29 12.21
N LYS A 2 -4.72 4.05 13.32
CA LYS A 2 -3.52 4.79 13.80
C LYS A 2 -2.28 3.91 13.98
N THR A 3 -2.45 2.71 14.52
CA THR A 3 -1.37 1.72 14.70
C THR A 3 -0.81 1.19 13.38
N VAL A 4 -1.68 0.84 12.42
CA VAL A 4 -1.27 0.35 11.09
C VAL A 4 -0.55 1.43 10.29
N ILE A 5 -1.07 2.66 10.31
CA ILE A 5 -0.42 3.80 9.65
C ILE A 5 0.93 4.08 10.29
N GLY A 6 1.00 4.05 11.63
CA GLY A 6 2.26 4.20 12.36
C GLY A 6 3.30 3.15 11.98
N VAL A 7 2.91 1.87 11.94
CA VAL A 7 3.79 0.76 11.53
C VAL A 7 4.30 0.96 10.11
N GLN A 8 3.44 1.33 9.17
CA GLN A 8 3.87 1.55 7.78
C GLN A 8 4.84 2.72 7.63
N ILE A 9 4.60 3.83 8.34
CA ILE A 9 5.53 4.97 8.32
C ILE A 9 6.90 4.57 8.86
N LEU A 10 6.94 3.79 9.95
CA LEU A 10 8.20 3.28 10.51
C LEU A 10 8.94 2.40 9.49
N THR A 11 8.23 1.47 8.85
CA THR A 11 8.82 0.58 7.84
C THR A 11 9.37 1.36 6.62
N LEU A 12 8.73 2.46 6.21
CA LEU A 12 9.25 3.32 5.13
C LEU A 12 10.53 4.05 5.52
N VAL A 13 10.58 4.59 6.73
CA VAL A 13 11.77 5.28 7.26
C VAL A 13 12.95 4.32 7.39
N ASP A 14 12.70 3.12 7.89
CA ASP A 14 13.71 2.06 8.02
C ASP A 14 14.27 1.63 6.66
N ASN A 15 13.40 1.43 5.67
CA ASN A 15 13.81 1.11 4.29
C ASN A 15 14.65 2.22 3.66
N LEU A 16 14.23 3.47 3.79
CA LEU A 16 14.93 4.61 3.22
C LEU A 16 16.32 4.76 3.84
N SER A 17 16.40 4.65 5.17
CA SER A 17 17.66 4.68 5.91
C SER A 17 18.59 3.57 5.45
N PHE A 18 18.06 2.36 5.27
CA PHE A 18 18.85 1.24 4.79
C PHE A 18 19.35 1.42 3.36
N TYR A 19 18.52 1.99 2.48
CA TYR A 19 18.90 2.33 1.10
C TYR A 19 20.11 3.27 1.04
N PHE A 20 20.11 4.33 1.85
CA PHE A 20 21.24 5.25 1.94
C PHE A 20 22.46 4.63 2.64
N ALA A 21 22.25 3.68 3.55
CA ALA A 21 23.31 3.00 4.28
C ALA A 21 23.93 1.81 3.50
N LYS A 22 23.38 1.38 2.35
CA LYS A 22 23.87 0.21 1.59
C LYS A 22 25.33 0.31 1.17
N CYS A 23 25.82 1.51 0.88
CA CYS A 23 27.22 1.74 0.51
C CYS A 23 27.74 3.05 1.10
N ARG A 24 28.91 2.98 1.74
CA ARG A 24 29.70 4.15 2.13
C ARG A 24 30.92 4.23 1.20
N PRO A 25 31.16 5.36 0.51
CA PRO A 25 30.30 6.55 0.35
C PRO A 25 29.15 6.32 -0.66
N VAL A 26 28.03 7.04 -0.52
CA VAL A 26 26.87 7.01 -1.46
C VAL A 26 27.29 7.30 -2.91
N ARG A 27 28.38 8.06 -3.09
CA ARG A 27 29.00 8.38 -4.38
C ARG A 27 29.44 7.14 -5.17
N ALA A 28 29.76 6.04 -4.48
CA ALA A 28 30.13 4.77 -5.10
C ALA A 28 28.97 4.07 -5.83
N ALA A 29 27.73 4.57 -5.68
CA ALA A 29 26.58 4.06 -6.43
C ALA A 29 26.57 4.49 -7.91
N TRP A 30 27.19 5.64 -8.22
CA TRP A 30 27.18 6.23 -9.58
C TRP A 30 28.57 6.33 -10.20
N GLU A 31 29.63 6.31 -9.38
CA GLU A 31 31.03 6.44 -9.81
C GLU A 31 31.87 5.27 -9.32
N LYS A 32 32.79 4.76 -10.15
CA LYS A 32 33.66 3.63 -9.79
C LYS A 32 34.74 4.07 -8.79
N VAL A 33 34.37 4.16 -7.52
CA VAL A 33 35.30 4.47 -6.42
C VAL A 33 36.04 3.20 -5.99
N VAL A 34 37.37 3.28 -5.85
CA VAL A 34 38.28 2.16 -5.58
C VAL A 34 38.13 1.59 -4.16
N GLU A 35 37.80 2.44 -3.17
CA GLU A 35 37.42 2.03 -1.82
C GLU A 35 35.90 2.07 -1.64
N LYS A 36 35.25 0.92 -1.87
CA LYS A 36 33.82 0.72 -1.58
C LYS A 36 33.66 -0.14 -0.32
N GLN A 37 33.09 0.41 0.74
CA GLN A 37 32.55 -0.37 1.85
C GLN A 37 31.04 -0.48 1.64
N CYS A 38 30.65 -1.47 0.83
CA CYS A 38 29.25 -1.83 0.68
C CYS A 38 28.87 -2.91 1.68
N VAL A 39 27.66 -2.80 2.22
CA VAL A 39 27.08 -3.77 3.14
C VAL A 39 27.03 -5.14 2.46
N GLY A 40 27.59 -6.15 3.14
CA GLY A 40 27.62 -7.53 2.66
C GLY A 40 26.21 -8.09 2.44
N GLU A 41 26.09 -9.10 1.57
CA GLU A 41 24.80 -9.71 1.21
C GLU A 41 24.05 -10.29 2.40
N GLU A 42 24.78 -10.82 3.39
CA GLU A 42 24.22 -11.35 4.63
C GLU A 42 23.39 -10.31 5.42
N VAL A 43 23.93 -9.10 5.58
CA VAL A 43 23.23 -8.02 6.31
C VAL A 43 22.05 -7.48 5.50
N LYS A 44 22.14 -7.50 4.16
CA LYS A 44 21.01 -7.15 3.27
C LYS A 44 19.84 -8.10 3.47
N PHE A 45 20.12 -9.40 3.50
CA PHE A 45 19.08 -10.41 3.64
C PHE A 45 18.39 -10.38 5.00
N SER A 46 19.16 -10.31 6.10
CA SER A 46 18.61 -10.24 7.45
C SER A 46 17.66 -9.06 7.67
N PHE A 47 17.85 -7.96 6.95
CA PHE A 47 16.96 -6.79 7.03
C PHE A 47 15.77 -6.89 6.06
N THR A 48 15.97 -7.45 4.87
CA THR A 48 14.92 -7.50 3.83
C THR A 48 13.80 -8.49 4.16
N ILE A 49 14.12 -9.66 4.74
CA ILE A 49 13.10 -10.68 5.11
C ILE A 49 12.01 -10.12 6.05
N PRO A 50 12.34 -9.56 7.24
CA PRO A 50 11.32 -9.07 8.15
C PRO A 50 10.53 -7.91 7.57
N VAL A 51 11.18 -7.05 6.78
CA VAL A 51 10.51 -5.93 6.10
C VAL A 51 9.43 -6.43 5.14
N ILE A 52 9.77 -7.39 4.27
CA ILE A 52 8.80 -8.00 3.34
C ILE A 52 7.64 -8.62 4.12
N CYS A 53 7.91 -9.37 5.20
CA CYS A 53 6.85 -9.95 6.01
C CYS A 53 5.88 -8.90 6.60
N VAL A 54 6.40 -7.77 7.10
CA VAL A 54 5.56 -6.69 7.64
C VAL A 54 4.75 -6.01 6.54
N SER A 55 5.35 -5.77 5.37
CA SER A 55 4.67 -5.21 4.20
C SER A 55 3.51 -6.11 3.74
N LEU A 56 3.75 -7.42 3.58
CA LEU A 56 2.73 -8.40 3.25
C LEU A 56 1.53 -8.39 4.22
N MET A 57 1.83 -8.35 5.53
CA MET A 57 0.81 -8.28 6.56
C MET A 57 0.02 -6.98 6.48
N GLY A 58 0.70 -5.88 6.17
CA GLY A 58 0.10 -4.57 5.93
C GLY A 58 -0.90 -4.59 4.78
N ASP A 59 -0.53 -5.18 3.65
CA ASP A 59 -1.39 -5.27 2.47
C ASP A 59 -2.64 -6.12 2.74
N LEU A 60 -2.48 -7.26 3.43
CA LEU A 60 -3.60 -8.10 3.86
C LEU A 60 -4.54 -7.33 4.80
N ALA A 61 -4.00 -6.60 5.77
CA ALA A 61 -4.80 -5.83 6.72
C ALA A 61 -5.59 -4.71 6.01
N VAL A 62 -4.99 -4.01 5.06
CA VAL A 62 -5.63 -2.95 4.28
C VAL A 62 -6.69 -3.53 3.34
N ALA A 63 -6.45 -4.68 2.71
CA ALA A 63 -7.42 -5.35 1.84
C ALA A 63 -8.66 -5.84 2.61
N ILE A 64 -8.47 -6.28 3.85
CA ILE A 64 -9.54 -6.79 4.72
C ILE A 64 -10.40 -5.66 5.32
N MET A 65 -9.82 -4.48 5.53
CA MET A 65 -10.47 -3.32 6.15
C MET A 65 -11.81 -2.91 5.50
N PRO A 66 -11.91 -2.67 4.17
CA PRO A 66 -13.17 -2.26 3.55
C PRO A 66 -14.23 -3.36 3.63
N VAL A 67 -13.84 -4.64 3.60
CA VAL A 67 -14.79 -5.77 3.67
C VAL A 67 -15.52 -5.81 5.00
N PHE A 68 -14.81 -5.58 6.11
CA PHE A 68 -15.45 -5.54 7.44
C PHE A 68 -16.43 -4.38 7.59
N VAL A 69 -16.10 -3.20 7.05
CA VAL A 69 -16.99 -2.03 7.07
C VAL A 69 -18.25 -2.28 6.24
N ILE A 70 -18.12 -2.97 5.11
CA ILE A 70 -19.22 -3.24 4.18
C ILE A 70 -20.14 -4.37 4.67
N ARG A 71 -19.62 -5.43 5.32
CA ARG A 71 -20.46 -6.52 5.86
C ARG A 71 -21.51 -6.05 6.86
N LYS A 72 -21.33 -4.88 7.49
CA LYS A 72 -22.28 -4.32 8.45
C LYS A 72 -23.40 -3.48 7.81
N LEU A 73 -23.41 -3.31 6.48
CA LEU A 73 -24.40 -2.48 5.79
C LEU A 73 -24.95 -3.21 4.55
N ASN A 74 -26.26 -3.23 4.37
CA ASN A 74 -26.95 -3.92 3.28
C ASN A 74 -26.69 -3.16 1.95
N ARG A 75 -25.65 -3.53 1.18
CA ARG A 75 -25.04 -2.70 0.12
C ARG A 75 -25.38 -3.07 -1.33
N SER A 76 -25.31 -2.06 -2.21
CA SER A 76 -25.67 -2.05 -3.64
C SER A 76 -24.68 -2.82 -4.55
N CYS A 77 -25.06 -3.10 -5.81
CA CYS A 77 -24.21 -3.81 -6.78
C CYS A 77 -22.86 -3.14 -7.04
N VAL A 78 -22.78 -1.80 -6.92
CA VAL A 78 -21.53 -1.04 -7.10
C VAL A 78 -20.50 -1.42 -6.05
N GLU A 79 -20.91 -1.60 -4.80
CA GLU A 79 -19.98 -1.97 -3.72
C GLU A 79 -19.50 -3.42 -3.83
N LYS A 80 -20.36 -4.32 -4.34
CA LYS A 80 -19.92 -5.68 -4.69
C LYS A 80 -18.85 -5.67 -5.79
N CYS A 81 -19.02 -4.84 -6.81
CA CYS A 81 -18.01 -4.67 -7.86
C CYS A 81 -16.69 -4.12 -7.31
N LEU A 82 -16.76 -3.08 -6.46
CA LEU A 82 -15.59 -2.48 -5.83
C LEU A 82 -14.82 -3.48 -4.96
N ILE A 83 -15.53 -4.26 -4.13
CA ILE A 83 -14.92 -5.29 -3.28
C ILE A 83 -14.26 -6.37 -4.14
N SER A 84 -14.94 -6.82 -5.20
CA SER A 84 -14.39 -7.82 -6.12
C SER A 84 -13.10 -7.32 -6.77
N PHE A 85 -13.06 -6.04 -7.16
CA PHE A 85 -11.88 -5.41 -7.71
C PHE A 85 -10.74 -5.37 -6.69
N LEU A 86 -11.00 -4.84 -5.49
CA LEU A 86 -10.00 -4.75 -4.42
C LEU A 86 -9.43 -6.11 -4.04
N MET A 87 -10.26 -7.16 -4.02
CA MET A 87 -9.82 -8.54 -3.77
C MET A 87 -8.87 -9.06 -4.86
N MET A 88 -9.19 -8.79 -6.13
CA MET A 88 -8.33 -9.18 -7.25
C MET A 88 -6.98 -8.46 -7.19
N MET A 89 -6.98 -7.15 -6.88
CA MET A 89 -5.75 -6.37 -6.73
C MET A 89 -4.91 -6.83 -5.53
N GLY A 90 -5.56 -7.19 -4.41
CA GLY A 90 -4.88 -7.75 -3.24
C GLY A 90 -4.18 -9.09 -3.53
N LEU A 91 -4.78 -9.96 -4.34
CA LEU A 91 -4.15 -11.21 -4.79
C LEU A 91 -2.90 -10.95 -5.63
N VAL A 92 -2.93 -9.96 -6.53
CA VAL A 92 -1.78 -9.57 -7.35
C VAL A 92 -0.66 -8.98 -6.49
N ALA A 93 -1.00 -8.18 -5.47
CA ALA A 93 -0.02 -7.63 -4.52
C ALA A 93 0.69 -8.76 -3.75
N VAL A 94 -0.06 -9.70 -3.17
CA VAL A 94 0.48 -10.87 -2.47
C VAL A 94 1.36 -11.72 -3.38
N ALA A 95 0.94 -11.97 -4.63
CA ALA A 95 1.74 -12.71 -5.59
C ALA A 95 3.09 -12.01 -5.89
N THR A 96 3.09 -10.69 -6.00
CA THR A 96 4.30 -9.90 -6.28
C THR A 96 5.27 -9.92 -5.10
N GLU A 97 4.78 -9.78 -3.88
CA GLU A 97 5.54 -9.94 -2.64
C GLU A 97 6.22 -11.32 -2.55
N VAL A 98 5.51 -12.39 -2.86
CA VAL A 98 6.06 -13.76 -2.88
C VAL A 98 7.19 -13.90 -3.91
N VAL A 99 7.02 -13.32 -5.10
CA VAL A 99 8.05 -13.33 -6.14
C VAL A 99 9.30 -12.58 -5.67
N LYS A 100 9.17 -11.41 -5.03
CA LYS A 100 10.30 -10.68 -4.43
C LYS A 100 11.02 -11.50 -3.37
N LEU A 101 10.28 -12.23 -2.53
CA LEU A 101 10.86 -13.11 -1.51
C LEU A 101 11.67 -14.25 -2.14
N ILE A 102 11.15 -14.87 -3.20
CA ILE A 102 11.86 -15.92 -3.95
C ILE A 102 13.16 -15.35 -4.52
N TYR A 103 13.11 -14.19 -5.19
CA TYR A 103 14.31 -13.56 -5.73
C TYR A 103 15.33 -13.23 -4.64
N ALA A 104 14.89 -12.70 -3.50
CA ALA A 104 15.77 -12.42 -2.36
C ALA A 104 16.49 -13.68 -1.86
N ASN A 105 15.85 -14.85 -1.92
CA ASN A 105 16.45 -16.12 -1.54
C ASN A 105 17.35 -16.70 -2.64
N THR A 106 16.96 -16.58 -3.92
CA THR A 106 17.74 -17.05 -5.07
C THR A 106 19.07 -16.31 -5.22
N PHE A 107 19.10 -15.01 -4.93
CA PHE A 107 20.35 -14.23 -4.90
C PHE A 107 21.40 -14.79 -3.92
N ARG A 108 21.00 -15.60 -2.93
CA ARG A 108 21.92 -16.20 -1.95
C ARG A 108 22.65 -17.45 -2.45
N TYR A 109 22.14 -18.14 -3.49
CA TYR A 109 22.56 -19.50 -3.85
C TYR A 109 23.18 -19.64 -5.25
N SER A 110 23.10 -18.65 -6.16
CA SER A 110 23.71 -18.75 -7.50
C SER A 110 23.95 -17.41 -8.22
N SER A 111 25.21 -17.13 -8.53
CA SER A 111 25.71 -16.37 -9.70
C SER A 111 25.24 -17.04 -11.03
N PRO A 112 25.12 -16.42 -12.25
CA PRO A 112 25.84 -15.27 -12.82
C PRO A 112 25.00 -14.28 -13.70
N ASP A 113 23.67 -14.41 -13.80
CA ASP A 113 22.83 -13.66 -14.76
C ASP A 113 21.97 -12.56 -14.10
N VAL A 114 22.63 -11.64 -13.38
CA VAL A 114 21.99 -10.53 -12.65
C VAL A 114 21.01 -9.74 -13.54
N MET A 115 21.35 -9.58 -14.82
CA MET A 115 20.56 -8.82 -15.79
C MET A 115 19.16 -9.39 -16.01
N ARG A 116 19.03 -10.72 -16.14
CA ARG A 116 17.74 -11.38 -16.42
C ARG A 116 16.80 -11.27 -15.22
N THR A 117 17.34 -11.45 -14.02
CA THR A 117 16.62 -11.32 -12.76
C THR A 117 16.11 -9.90 -12.54
N ILE A 118 16.95 -8.89 -12.80
CA ILE A 118 16.57 -7.48 -12.66
C ILE A 118 15.41 -7.12 -13.59
N VAL A 119 15.45 -7.52 -14.85
CA VAL A 119 14.37 -7.21 -15.81
C VAL A 119 13.02 -7.81 -15.37
N SER A 120 13.03 -9.07 -14.92
CA SER A 120 11.83 -9.70 -14.38
C SER A 120 11.31 -8.95 -13.16
N LEU A 121 12.20 -8.60 -12.22
CA LEU A 121 11.85 -7.89 -11.00
C LEU A 121 11.24 -6.51 -11.29
N PHE A 122 11.77 -5.76 -12.27
CA PHE A 122 11.18 -4.50 -12.71
C PHE A 122 9.76 -4.66 -13.24
N PHE A 123 9.50 -5.71 -14.02
CA PHE A 123 8.17 -5.96 -14.55
C PHE A 123 7.16 -6.24 -13.43
N TRP A 124 7.53 -7.09 -12.46
CA TRP A 124 6.71 -7.36 -11.27
C TRP A 124 6.47 -6.11 -10.44
N SER A 125 7.50 -5.30 -10.19
CA SER A 125 7.36 -4.02 -9.48
C SER A 125 6.41 -3.05 -10.19
N ARG A 126 6.42 -3.01 -11.53
CA ARG A 126 5.53 -2.12 -12.28
C ARG A 126 4.06 -2.57 -12.20
N LEU A 127 3.82 -3.87 -12.17
CA LEU A 127 2.47 -4.43 -11.98
C LEU A 127 1.93 -4.14 -10.59
N GLU A 128 2.76 -4.27 -9.57
CA GLU A 128 2.43 -3.92 -8.19
C GLU A 128 2.08 -2.43 -8.08
N GLU A 129 2.93 -1.54 -8.60
CA GLU A 129 2.69 -0.09 -8.55
C GLU A 129 1.37 0.30 -9.23
N SER A 130 1.10 -0.28 -10.40
CA SER A 130 -0.17 -0.07 -11.12
C SER A 130 -1.37 -0.59 -10.30
N SER A 131 -1.17 -1.70 -9.58
CA SER A 131 -2.21 -2.30 -8.76
C SER A 131 -2.57 -1.47 -7.52
N LEU A 132 -1.56 -0.89 -6.87
CA LEU A 132 -1.74 0.02 -5.76
C LEU A 132 -2.44 1.30 -6.19
N LEU A 133 -2.06 1.88 -7.34
CA LEU A 133 -2.73 3.06 -7.89
C LEU A 133 -4.22 2.79 -8.13
N LEU A 134 -4.54 1.68 -8.77
CA LEU A 134 -5.92 1.27 -9.01
C LEU A 134 -6.71 1.08 -7.72
N SER A 135 -6.10 0.47 -6.69
CA SER A 135 -6.69 0.33 -5.36
C SER A 135 -6.96 1.69 -4.69
N ALA A 136 -6.03 2.65 -4.84
CA ALA A 136 -6.18 4.00 -4.29
C ALA A 136 -7.32 4.80 -4.97
N CYS A 137 -7.55 4.57 -6.26
CA CYS A 137 -8.62 5.23 -7.02
C CYS A 137 -10.01 4.59 -6.80
N ALA A 138 -10.09 3.38 -6.24
CA ALA A 138 -11.34 2.67 -6.00
C ALA A 138 -12.44 3.51 -5.32
N PRO A 139 -12.20 4.21 -4.19
CA PRO A 139 -13.23 5.06 -3.57
C PRO A 139 -13.73 6.19 -4.49
N LEU A 140 -12.86 6.72 -5.35
CA LEU A 140 -13.19 7.79 -6.28
C LEU A 140 -14.05 7.27 -7.45
N LEU A 141 -13.84 6.02 -7.85
CA LEU A 141 -14.55 5.37 -8.94
C LEU A 141 -16.04 5.11 -8.62
N LYS A 142 -16.41 5.09 -7.34
CA LYS A 142 -17.80 4.92 -6.90
C LYS A 142 -18.73 6.01 -7.45
N ALA A 143 -18.27 7.27 -7.42
CA ALA A 143 -19.06 8.43 -7.85
C ALA A 143 -19.42 8.44 -9.37
N PRO A 144 -18.48 8.24 -10.32
CA PRO A 144 -18.81 8.19 -11.74
C PRO A 144 -19.63 6.97 -12.12
N ILE A 145 -19.46 5.83 -11.43
CA ILE A 145 -20.25 4.62 -11.69
C ILE A 145 -21.73 4.84 -11.32
N GLU A 146 -22.02 5.53 -10.21
CA GLU A 146 -23.39 5.91 -9.85
C GLU A 146 -24.01 6.85 -10.90
N GLY A 147 -23.23 7.81 -11.42
CA GLY A 147 -23.66 8.70 -12.51
C GLY A 147 -23.94 7.96 -13.83
N ALA A 148 -23.09 7.00 -14.21
CA ALA A 148 -23.29 6.16 -15.39
C ALA A 148 -24.48 5.20 -15.25
N LEU A 149 -24.73 4.70 -14.03
CA LEU A 149 -25.87 3.82 -13.75
C LEU A 149 -27.22 4.57 -13.82
N HIS A 150 -27.23 5.84 -13.40
CA HIS A 150 -28.39 6.73 -13.58
C HIS A 150 -28.70 7.00 -15.07
N GLN A 151 -27.67 7.13 -15.91
CA GLN A 151 -27.82 7.24 -17.37
C GLN A 151 -28.35 5.95 -18.02
N LEU A 152 -28.09 4.79 -17.40
CA LEU A 152 -28.54 3.47 -17.88
C LEU A 152 -29.96 3.09 -17.43
N GLY A 153 -30.68 3.97 -16.72
CA GLY A 153 -32.10 3.77 -16.37
C GLY A 153 -32.37 2.61 -15.40
N LEU A 154 -31.34 2.08 -14.75
CA LEU A 154 -31.47 1.08 -13.69
C LEU A 154 -31.82 1.79 -12.37
N PRO A 155 -32.64 1.18 -11.49
CA PRO A 155 -33.08 1.83 -10.25
C PRO A 155 -31.86 2.21 -9.40
N ALA A 156 -31.61 3.51 -9.31
CA ALA A 156 -30.56 4.09 -8.48
C ALA A 156 -30.86 3.81 -7.01
N PHE A 157 -29.83 3.41 -6.27
CA PHE A 157 -29.93 3.05 -4.87
C PHE A 157 -30.17 4.28 -4.00
N HIS A 158 -31.15 4.18 -3.10
CA HIS A 158 -31.35 5.10 -1.98
C HIS A 158 -30.15 4.99 -1.01
N ASN A 159 -29.29 6.00 -0.99
CA ASN A 159 -28.23 6.14 0.00
C ASN A 159 -28.86 6.56 1.33
N ILE A 160 -28.69 5.76 2.39
CA ILE A 160 -28.83 6.27 3.76
C ILE A 160 -27.65 7.22 3.96
N ASP A 161 -27.92 8.52 3.91
CA ASP A 161 -27.01 9.56 4.36
C ASP A 161 -26.63 9.26 5.81
N ARG A 162 -25.42 8.74 6.01
CA ARG A 162 -24.87 8.62 7.35
C ARG A 162 -24.36 10.00 7.72
N GLU A 163 -25.29 10.78 8.27
CA GLU A 163 -25.13 11.97 9.09
C GLU A 163 -23.67 12.43 9.28
N LEU A 164 -23.35 13.54 8.63
CA LEU A 164 -22.21 14.42 8.85
C LEU A 164 -22.23 15.08 10.25
N ASP A 165 -22.80 14.43 11.28
CA ASP A 165 -23.01 15.01 12.61
C ASP A 165 -21.72 14.99 13.45
N THR A 166 -20.77 14.09 13.14
CA THR A 166 -19.53 13.98 13.94
C THR A 166 -18.54 15.14 13.68
N PHE A 167 -18.61 15.80 12.52
CA PHE A 167 -17.76 16.97 12.23
C PHE A 167 -18.32 18.27 12.81
N ASP A 168 -19.65 18.44 12.83
CA ASP A 168 -20.27 19.63 13.46
C ASP A 168 -20.15 19.57 14.99
N SER A 169 -20.30 18.38 15.59
CA SER A 169 -20.09 18.21 17.03
C SER A 169 -18.63 18.44 17.47
N GLN A 170 -17.63 18.17 16.61
CA GLN A 170 -16.22 18.52 16.88
C GLN A 170 -15.93 20.01 16.69
N ARG A 171 -16.58 20.67 15.71
CA ARG A 171 -16.45 22.12 15.51
C ARG A 171 -17.08 22.90 16.66
N LYS A 172 -18.21 22.44 17.19
CA LYS A 172 -18.88 23.03 18.36
C LYS A 172 -18.08 22.89 19.66
N SER A 173 -17.37 21.76 19.85
CA SER A 173 -16.49 21.56 21.01
C SER A 173 -15.18 22.38 20.94
N SER A 174 -14.68 22.69 19.75
CA SER A 174 -13.48 23.54 19.57
C SER A 174 -13.80 25.04 19.63
N GLY A 175 -15.03 25.45 19.30
CA GLY A 175 -15.48 26.85 19.45
C GLY A 175 -15.78 27.26 20.89
N ASP A 176 -16.36 26.37 21.70
CA ASP A 176 -16.77 26.66 23.09
C ASP A 176 -15.60 26.68 24.10
N SER A 177 -14.42 26.21 23.69
CA SER A 177 -13.19 26.28 24.49
C SER A 177 -12.45 27.61 24.34
N GLN A 178 -12.76 28.40 23.30
CA GLN A 178 -12.08 29.66 23.02
C GLN A 178 -12.76 30.87 23.69
N ASP A 179 -14.07 30.82 23.97
CA ASP A 179 -14.82 31.92 24.59
C ASP A 179 -14.87 31.88 26.13
N ARG A 180 -14.35 30.83 26.78
CA ARG A 180 -14.38 30.68 28.24
C ARG A 180 -13.11 31.13 28.99
N ASN A 181 -12.14 31.69 28.26
CA ASN A 181 -10.85 32.14 28.82
C ASN A 181 -10.55 33.62 28.54
N SER A 182 -11.59 34.44 28.31
CA SER A 182 -11.55 35.91 28.41
C SER A 182 -12.41 36.38 29.57
#